data_AF-A0A933LN58-F1
#
_entry.id   AF-A0A933LN58-F1
#
_cell.length_a   1.000
_cell.length_b   1.000
_cell.length_c   1.000
_cell.angle_alpha   90.00
_cell.angle_beta   90.00
_cell.angle_gamma   90.00
#
_symmetry.space_group_name_H-M   'P 1'
#
loop_
_entity.id
_entity.type
_entity.pdbx_description
1 polymer ?
#
loop_
_entity_poly.entity_id
_entity_poly.type
_entity_poly.pdbx_seq_one_letter_code
_entity_poly.pdbx_strand_id
1 'polypeptide(L)'
;MRFLLPALSLLAFALAAPLLAEEWSRGRINGLPDSAFAVVEIAEDGTKVRHLPHHNEQGDLDIAHLRSALSRFGQVRWLSPASEAAARRHLEEHRRELRELHP
;
A
#
# COMPACT_ATOMS: atom_id res chain seq x y z
N MET A 1 22.86 -24.24 -56.45
CA MET A 1 23.40 -23.29 -55.45
C MET A 1 22.32 -23.09 -54.39
N ARG A 2 22.60 -23.48 -53.15
CA ARG A 2 21.63 -23.53 -52.02
C ARG A 2 21.28 -22.11 -51.57
N PHE A 3 20.00 -21.76 -51.58
CA PHE A 3 19.48 -20.55 -50.96
C PHE A 3 19.49 -20.72 -49.44
N LEU A 4 20.31 -19.95 -48.73
CA LEU A 4 20.29 -19.82 -47.28
C LEU A 4 19.43 -18.59 -46.93
N LEU A 5 18.21 -18.82 -46.47
CA LEU A 5 17.39 -17.80 -45.80
C LEU A 5 18.02 -17.51 -44.44
N PRO A 6 18.35 -16.25 -44.09
CA PRO A 6 18.76 -15.95 -42.72
C PRO A 6 17.54 -16.09 -41.81
N ALA A 7 17.65 -16.97 -40.82
CA ALA A 7 16.68 -17.16 -39.76
C ALA A 7 16.40 -15.82 -39.07
N LEU A 8 15.16 -15.38 -39.15
CA LEU A 8 14.65 -14.22 -38.44
C LEU A 8 14.61 -14.56 -36.95
N SER A 9 15.66 -14.22 -36.22
CA SER A 9 15.68 -14.32 -34.76
C SER A 9 14.67 -13.33 -34.18
N LEU A 10 13.48 -13.85 -33.87
CA LEU A 10 12.46 -13.16 -33.08
C LEU A 10 13.03 -12.88 -31.69
N LEU A 11 13.45 -11.63 -31.48
CA LEU A 11 13.75 -11.06 -30.18
C LEU A 11 12.43 -11.01 -29.39
N ALA A 12 12.16 -12.03 -28.59
CA ALA A 12 11.06 -12.02 -27.63
C ALA A 12 11.43 -11.11 -26.46
N PHE A 13 11.18 -9.81 -26.59
CA PHE A 13 11.20 -8.88 -25.48
C PHE A 13 9.94 -9.15 -24.64
N ALA A 14 10.06 -10.05 -23.65
CA ALA A 14 8.99 -10.27 -22.69
C ALA A 14 8.71 -8.93 -21.98
N LEU A 15 7.57 -8.30 -22.30
CA LEU A 15 7.04 -7.19 -21.54
C LEU A 15 6.74 -7.69 -20.13
N ALA A 16 7.70 -7.57 -19.23
CA ALA A 16 7.40 -7.55 -17.81
C ALA A 16 6.62 -6.26 -17.57
N ALA A 17 5.29 -6.33 -17.71
CA ALA A 17 4.43 -5.27 -17.21
C ALA A 17 4.75 -5.14 -15.73
N PRO A 18 5.16 -3.94 -15.25
CA PRO A 18 5.37 -3.77 -13.83
C PRO A 18 4.01 -4.05 -13.17
N LEU A 19 4.02 -4.91 -12.15
CA LEU A 19 2.91 -5.07 -11.22
C LEU A 19 2.80 -3.75 -10.44
N LEU A 20 2.34 -2.70 -11.10
CA LEU A 20 2.13 -1.41 -10.48
C LEU A 20 1.04 -1.63 -9.45
N ALA A 21 1.40 -1.44 -8.19
CA ALA A 21 0.43 -1.25 -7.14
C ALA A 21 -0.57 -0.21 -7.65
N GLU A 22 -1.85 -0.59 -7.68
CA GLU A 22 -2.90 0.25 -8.22
C GLU A 22 -2.93 1.57 -7.45
N GLU A 23 -2.84 2.70 -8.16
CA GLU A 23 -2.92 4.00 -7.52
C GLU A 23 -4.35 4.20 -6.97
N TRP A 24 -4.49 4.27 -5.64
CA TRP A 24 -5.81 4.44 -5.04
C TRP A 24 -6.35 5.85 -5.28
N SER A 25 -7.44 5.93 -6.05
CA SER A 25 -8.16 7.19 -6.24
C SER A 25 -8.73 7.70 -4.93
N ARG A 26 -8.93 9.03 -4.81
CA ARG A 26 -9.61 9.64 -3.66
C ARG A 26 -10.98 9.02 -3.38
N GLY A 27 -11.73 8.70 -4.43
CA GLY A 27 -13.04 8.06 -4.32
C GLY A 27 -12.96 6.67 -3.71
N ARG A 28 -11.96 5.88 -4.12
CA ARG A 28 -11.68 4.57 -3.55
C ARG A 28 -11.33 4.65 -2.07
N ILE A 29 -10.36 5.50 -1.71
CA ILE A 29 -9.94 5.69 -0.31
C ILE A 29 -11.12 6.09 0.58
N ASN A 30 -11.99 6.97 0.11
CA ASN A 30 -13.16 7.40 0.86
C ASN A 30 -14.16 6.26 1.14
N GLY A 31 -14.24 5.28 0.23
CA GLY A 31 -15.11 4.11 0.34
C GLY A 31 -14.52 2.95 1.15
N LEU A 32 -13.25 3.01 1.56
CA LEU A 32 -12.64 1.97 2.39
C LEU A 32 -13.27 1.92 3.79
N PRO A 33 -13.40 0.72 4.39
CA PRO A 33 -13.83 0.57 5.77
C PRO A 33 -12.79 1.15 6.74
N ASP A 34 -13.20 1.47 7.97
CA ASP A 34 -12.30 2.02 9.00
C ASP A 34 -11.11 1.09 9.30
N SER A 35 -11.30 -0.23 9.17
CA SER A 35 -10.24 -1.24 9.33
C SER A 35 -9.13 -1.17 8.29
N ALA A 36 -9.31 -0.43 7.20
CA ALA A 36 -8.28 -0.22 6.20
C ALA A 36 -7.19 0.76 6.64
N PHE A 37 -7.40 1.50 7.73
CA PHE A 37 -6.55 2.58 8.20
C PHE A 37 -5.77 2.18 9.44
N ALA A 38 -4.59 2.78 9.63
CA ALA A 38 -3.77 2.51 10.81
C ALA A 38 -4.45 2.95 12.11
N VAL A 39 -5.24 4.02 12.04
CA VAL A 39 -6.10 4.50 13.13
C VAL A 39 -7.20 5.38 12.55
N VAL A 40 -8.33 5.45 13.26
CA VAL A 40 -9.41 6.41 13.04
C VAL A 40 -9.58 7.24 14.30
N GLU A 41 -9.34 8.54 14.20
CA GLU A 41 -9.56 9.50 15.28
C GLU A 41 -10.95 10.13 15.16
N ILE A 42 -11.53 10.55 16.28
CA ILE A 42 -12.77 11.32 16.33
C ILE A 42 -12.41 12.73 16.78
N ALA A 43 -12.66 13.73 15.94
CA ALA A 43 -12.48 15.13 16.27
C ALA A 43 -13.56 15.60 17.27
N GLU A 44 -13.36 16.77 17.86
CA GLU A 44 -14.28 17.33 18.86
C GLU A 44 -15.70 17.54 18.31
N ASP A 45 -15.84 17.78 17.00
CA ASP A 45 -17.11 17.94 16.30
C ASP A 45 -17.76 16.60 15.89
N GLY A 46 -17.15 15.47 16.25
CA GLY A 46 -17.59 14.12 15.89
C GLY A 46 -17.10 13.63 14.52
N THR A 47 -16.32 14.43 13.78
CA THR A 47 -15.78 14.05 12.48
C THR A 47 -14.74 12.95 12.61
N LYS A 48 -14.85 11.90 11.78
CA LYS A 48 -13.83 10.85 11.67
C LYS A 48 -12.64 11.33 10.85
N VAL A 49 -11.44 11.24 11.41
CA VAL A 49 -10.17 11.46 10.71
C VAL A 49 -9.46 10.11 10.55
N ARG A 50 -9.37 9.64 9.31
CA ARG A 50 -8.84 8.31 8.97
C ARG A 50 -7.41 8.44 8.45
N HIS A 51 -6.46 7.70 9.04
CA HIS A 51 -5.03 7.88 8.76
C HIS A 51 -4.38 6.66 8.12
N LEU A 52 -3.54 6.93 7.11
CA LEU A 52 -2.60 5.96 6.53
C LEU A 52 -3.28 4.65 6.09
N PRO A 53 -4.11 4.69 5.03
CA PRO A 53 -4.80 3.50 4.55
C PRO A 53 -3.79 2.50 3.93
N HIS A 54 -3.95 1.22 4.25
CA HIS A 54 -3.03 0.15 3.82
C HIS A 54 -3.67 -1.25 3.73
N HIS A 55 -4.97 -1.41 4.02
CA HIS A 55 -5.72 -2.60 3.59
C HIS A 55 -6.71 -2.26 2.47
N ASN A 56 -6.97 -3.22 1.59
CA ASN A 56 -7.99 -3.11 0.54
C ASN A 56 -9.41 -3.25 1.11
N GLU A 57 -10.41 -3.23 0.24
CA GLU A 57 -11.84 -3.38 0.58
C GLU A 57 -12.16 -4.72 1.27
N GLN A 58 -11.39 -5.77 0.99
CA GLN A 58 -11.52 -7.10 1.57
C GLN A 58 -10.78 -7.23 2.92
N GLY A 59 -9.98 -6.23 3.29
CA GLY A 59 -9.14 -6.25 4.48
C GLY A 59 -7.75 -6.86 4.27
N ASP A 60 -7.37 -7.20 3.04
CA ASP A 60 -6.04 -7.71 2.74
C ASP A 60 -5.01 -6.58 2.79
N LEU A 61 -3.82 -6.90 3.30
CA LEU A 61 -2.69 -5.98 3.37
C LEU A 61 -2.16 -5.63 1.97
N ASP A 62 -2.17 -4.35 1.63
CA ASP A 62 -1.52 -3.82 0.43
C ASP A 62 -0.09 -3.36 0.79
N ILE A 63 0.91 -4.12 0.31
CA ILE A 63 2.33 -3.90 0.63
C ILE A 63 2.82 -2.52 0.15
N ALA A 64 2.34 -2.04 -0.99
CA ALA A 64 2.78 -0.75 -1.52
C ALA A 64 2.19 0.41 -0.71
N HIS A 65 0.94 0.28 -0.28
CA HIS A 65 0.30 1.23 0.61
C HIS A 65 0.85 1.18 2.03
N LEU A 66 1.24 0.00 2.55
CA LEU A 66 1.98 -0.12 3.82
C LEU A 66 3.32 0.63 3.78
N ARG A 67 4.13 0.45 2.72
CA ARG A 67 5.40 1.17 2.55
C ARG A 67 5.18 2.68 2.47
N SER A 68 4.17 3.10 1.72
CA SER A 68 3.75 4.50 1.63
C SER A 68 3.31 5.07 2.98
N ALA A 69 2.55 4.31 3.76
CA ALA A 69 2.10 4.68 5.09
C ALA A 69 3.28 4.89 6.05
N LEU A 70 4.22 3.94 6.09
CA LEU A 70 5.43 4.03 6.90
C LEU A 70 6.28 5.26 6.53
N SER A 71 6.45 5.55 5.24
CA SER A 71 7.21 6.71 4.77
C SER A 71 6.58 8.05 5.14
N ARG A 72 5.24 8.12 5.17
CA ARG A 72 4.49 9.35 5.48
C ARG A 72 4.17 9.49 6.97
N PHE A 73 4.48 8.50 7.80
CA PHE A 73 4.10 8.47 9.22
C PHE A 73 4.49 9.76 9.96
N GLY A 74 5.74 10.22 9.80
CA GLY A 74 6.24 11.43 10.46
C GLY A 74 5.64 12.75 9.94
N GLN A 75 4.83 12.72 8.89
CA GLN A 75 4.15 13.87 8.32
C GLN A 75 2.70 13.99 8.78
N VAL A 76 2.19 12.99 9.51
CA VAL A 76 0.80 13.00 9.99
C VAL A 76 0.66 13.96 11.17
N ARG A 77 -0.37 14.80 11.10
CA ARG A 77 -0.83 15.59 12.24
C ARG A 77 -1.84 14.77 13.03
N TRP A 78 -1.44 14.32 14.21
CA TRP A 78 -2.26 13.53 15.12
C TRP A 78 -3.14 14.43 16.00
N LEU A 79 -4.37 14.00 16.29
CA LEU A 79 -5.20 14.67 17.30
C LEU A 79 -4.79 14.28 18.71
N SER A 80 -4.29 13.05 18.91
CA SER A 80 -3.73 12.61 20.19
C SER A 80 -2.42 11.84 20.09
N PRO A 81 -1.51 11.95 21.09
CA PRO A 81 -0.31 11.11 21.17
C PRO A 81 -0.63 9.61 21.27
N ALA A 82 -1.79 9.25 21.84
CA ALA A 82 -2.23 7.87 21.95
C ALA A 82 -2.54 7.27 20.56
N SER A 83 -3.17 8.06 19.68
CA SER A 83 -3.44 7.69 18.29
C SER A 83 -2.15 7.49 17.51
N GLU A 84 -1.18 8.39 17.67
CA GLU A 84 0.15 8.24 17.06
C GLU A 84 0.80 6.92 17.49
N ALA A 85 0.82 6.63 18.79
CA ALA A 85 1.43 5.41 19.31
C ALA A 85 0.70 4.15 18.80
N ALA A 86 -0.63 4.18 18.73
CA ALA A 86 -1.45 3.09 18.21
C ALA A 86 -1.16 2.83 16.72
N ALA A 87 -1.15 3.88 15.90
CA ALA A 87 -0.83 3.77 14.47
C ALA A 87 0.59 3.25 14.23
N ARG A 88 1.58 3.72 15.03
CA ARG A 88 2.96 3.25 14.94
C ARG A 88 3.08 1.77 15.23
N ARG A 89 2.45 1.30 16.32
CA ARG A 89 2.44 -0.11 16.69
C ARG A 89 1.82 -0.96 15.58
N HIS A 90 0.65 -0.55 15.09
CA HIS A 90 -0.07 -1.28 14.04
C HIS A 90 0.75 -1.45 12.76
N LEU A 91 1.36 -0.37 12.25
CA LEU A 91 2.17 -0.44 11.03
C LEU A 91 3.46 -1.25 11.22
N GLU A 92 4.06 -1.20 12.42
CA GLU A 92 5.26 -1.97 12.72
C GLU A 92 4.98 -3.47 12.84
N GLU A 93 3.81 -3.85 13.38
CA GLU A 93 3.35 -5.25 13.41
C GLU A 93 3.26 -5.82 12.00
N HIS A 94 2.59 -5.12 11.08
CA HIS A 94 2.56 -5.52 9.66
C HIS A 94 3.94 -5.60 9.03
N ARG A 95 4.82 -4.64 9.32
CA ARG A 95 6.20 -4.65 8.80
C ARG A 95 7.01 -5.84 9.32
N ARG A 96 6.80 -6.23 10.57
CA ARG A 96 7.45 -7.40 11.18
C ARG A 96 6.94 -8.69 10.52
N GLU A 97 5.62 -8.86 10.44
CA GLU A 97 5.00 -10.03 9.81
C GLU A 97 5.44 -10.21 8.36
N LEU A 98 5.48 -9.11 7.59
CA LEU A 98 5.95 -9.14 6.21
C LEU A 98 7.42 -9.57 6.09
N ARG A 99 8.29 -9.18 7.03
CA ARG A 99 9.70 -9.61 7.06
C ARG A 99 9.83 -11.09 7.43
N GLU A 100 8.99 -11.59 8.31
CA GLU A 100 9.00 -13.00 8.70
C GLU A 100 8.50 -13.91 7.57
N LEU A 101 7.56 -13.44 6.75
CA LEU A 101 7.08 -14.15 5.55
C LEU A 101 8.07 -14.11 4.37
N HIS A 102 8.96 -13.11 4.36
CA HIS A 102 9.96 -12.91 3.30
C HIS A 102 11.36 -12.64 3.89
N PRO A 103 12.00 -13.66 4.51
CA PRO A 103 13.28 -13.53 5.21
C PRO A 103 14.49 -13.26 4.31
#